data_AF-A0A5E8HEM0-F1
#
_entry.id   AF-A0A5E8HEM0-F1
#
_cell.length_a   1.000
_cell.length_b   1.000
_cell.length_c   1.000
_cell.angle_alpha   90.00
_cell.angle_beta   90.00
_cell.angle_gamma   90.00
#
_symmetry.space_group_name_H-M   'P 1'
#
loop_
_entity.id
_entity.type
_entity.pdbx_description
1 polymer ?
#
loop_
_entity_poly.entity_id
_entity_poly.type
_entity_poly.pdbx_seq_one_letter_code
_entity_poly.pdbx_strand_id
1 'polypeptide(L)'
;MDSLFGAVLTQLPDLEKNLLISWLQVNGSVVKECTYKNWKDFPDSIRLFSKPSPELTKELLDWSIEPILCGKFSQEEKVYYQSAGVSLLWDKPFSQINSFPIHKLPEKKLTWIVCTKNPNFDQNISTFLKSLGYQVFIEVNPEYLIKRLLVGPCHFLILDWDNLDAKTLVPSLQKIKREKPFLSLGIKDFDKEHLYRDLKMGISVISEVLVGMKEFWNIFLESFPLSEEFAEIKQWKESSYAITKLSFSFQEKRIPVSMKQTETTILKANPIQEDHVHRIDLFRWLSSVSN
;
A
#
# COMPACT_ATOMS: atom_id res chain seq x y z
N MET A 1 15.76 6.67 -13.44
CA MET A 1 15.29 5.46 -12.71
C MET A 1 14.24 5.91 -11.72
N ASP A 2 13.06 5.30 -11.73
CA ASP A 2 11.99 5.61 -10.78
C ASP A 2 12.31 4.99 -9.41
N SER A 3 12.96 5.77 -8.56
CA SER A 3 13.16 5.43 -7.15
C SER A 3 11.81 5.24 -6.45
N LEU A 4 11.78 4.32 -5.47
CA LEU A 4 10.61 4.09 -4.63
C LEU A 4 10.37 5.29 -3.69
N PHE A 5 11.43 5.95 -3.25
CA PHE A 5 11.41 7.10 -2.34
C PHE A 5 12.42 8.17 -2.80
N GLY A 6 12.18 9.42 -2.41
CA GLY A 6 13.08 10.55 -2.69
C GLY A 6 13.79 11.11 -1.45
N ALA A 7 13.43 10.62 -0.26
CA ALA A 7 14.07 11.00 1.00
C ALA A 7 14.21 9.80 1.94
N VAL A 8 15.31 9.75 2.68
CA VAL A 8 15.59 8.79 3.75
C VAL A 8 15.62 9.54 5.07
N LEU A 9 14.74 9.16 5.99
CA LEU A 9 14.62 9.71 7.32
C LEU A 9 15.17 8.68 8.31
N THR A 10 16.34 8.93 8.88
CA THR A 10 17.11 7.91 9.60
C THR A 10 17.48 8.33 11.02
N GLN A 11 17.39 7.38 11.96
CA GLN A 11 17.91 7.49 13.33
C GLN A 11 19.14 6.59 13.56
N LEU A 12 19.78 6.17 12.47
CA LEU A 12 20.85 5.19 12.52
C LEU A 12 22.18 5.77 13.00
N PRO A 13 23.01 4.97 13.68
CA PRO A 13 24.40 5.33 13.95
C PRO A 13 25.21 5.58 12.67
N ASP A 14 26.29 6.33 12.78
CA ASP A 14 27.09 6.77 11.63
C ASP A 14 27.60 5.61 10.76
N LEU A 15 28.00 4.48 11.35
CA LEU A 15 28.49 3.33 10.59
C LEU A 15 27.39 2.74 9.69
N GLU A 16 26.21 2.54 10.24
CA GLU A 16 25.05 1.99 9.52
C GLU A 16 24.54 2.98 8.47
N LYS A 17 24.52 4.28 8.81
CA LYS A 17 24.22 5.36 7.87
C LYS A 17 25.19 5.37 6.69
N ASN A 18 26.49 5.25 6.93
CA ASN A 18 27.50 5.22 5.86
C ASN A 18 27.35 4.00 4.96
N LEU A 19 26.99 2.84 5.53
CA LEU A 19 26.68 1.64 4.77
C LEU A 19 25.43 1.85 3.89
N LEU A 20 24.36 2.46 4.43
CA LEU A 20 23.16 2.81 3.67
C LEU A 20 23.47 3.74 2.49
N ILE A 21 24.27 4.78 2.72
CA ILE A 21 24.71 5.71 1.67
C ILE A 21 25.47 4.96 0.58
N SER A 22 26.43 4.12 0.97
CA SER A 22 27.23 3.33 0.05
C SER A 22 26.36 2.36 -0.76
N TRP A 23 25.39 1.71 -0.11
CA TRP A 23 24.45 0.80 -0.74
C TRP A 23 23.60 1.51 -1.80
N LEU A 24 23.03 2.67 -1.48
CA LEU A 24 22.28 3.50 -2.42
C LEU A 24 23.12 3.92 -3.62
N GLN A 25 24.37 4.34 -3.38
CA GLN A 25 25.30 4.77 -4.43
C GLN A 25 25.72 3.64 -5.36
N VAL A 26 26.01 2.45 -4.82
CA VAL A 26 26.32 1.25 -5.63
C VAL A 26 25.13 0.83 -6.50
N ASN A 27 23.90 1.08 -6.04
CA ASN A 27 22.68 0.88 -6.81
C ASN A 27 22.32 2.09 -7.70
N GLY A 28 23.27 2.99 -7.97
CA GLY A 28 23.14 4.07 -8.95
C GLY A 28 22.38 5.31 -8.46
N SER A 29 22.12 5.44 -7.16
CA SER A 29 21.47 6.62 -6.60
C SER A 29 22.47 7.72 -6.23
N VAL A 30 22.15 8.97 -6.53
CA VAL A 30 22.88 10.13 -5.99
C VAL A 30 22.29 10.45 -4.62
N VAL A 31 23.11 10.39 -3.57
CA VAL A 31 22.68 10.65 -2.18
C VAL A 31 23.30 11.93 -1.66
N LYS A 32 22.50 12.77 -1.00
CA LYS A 32 22.95 13.97 -0.32
C LYS A 32 22.45 13.98 1.11
N GLU A 33 23.36 14.13 2.06
CA GLU A 33 22.97 14.38 3.45
C GLU A 33 22.47 15.83 3.55
N CYS A 34 21.27 15.97 4.09
CA CYS A 34 20.52 17.21 4.12
C CYS A 34 20.09 17.58 5.54
N THR A 35 19.82 18.85 5.71
CA THR A 35 19.18 19.45 6.86
C THR A 35 17.86 20.06 6.41
N TYR A 36 17.02 20.47 7.36
CA TYR A 36 15.78 21.19 7.08
C TYR A 36 15.98 22.44 6.20
N LYS A 37 17.18 23.03 6.18
CA LYS A 37 17.45 24.31 5.50
C LYS A 37 17.92 24.18 4.05
N ASN A 38 18.53 23.06 3.65
CA ASN A 38 19.26 22.95 2.38
C ASN A 38 18.77 21.81 1.48
N TRP A 39 17.75 21.07 1.87
CA TRP A 39 17.30 19.90 1.11
C TRP A 39 16.73 20.24 -0.28
N LYS A 40 16.26 21.48 -0.45
CA LYS A 40 15.74 22.02 -1.72
C LYS A 40 16.84 22.27 -2.75
N ASP A 41 18.10 22.36 -2.30
CA ASP A 41 19.26 22.59 -3.18
C ASP A 41 19.64 21.33 -3.97
N PHE A 42 19.05 20.18 -3.64
CA PHE A 42 19.39 18.89 -4.21
C PHE A 42 18.17 18.17 -4.83
N PRO A 43 17.54 18.73 -5.88
CA PRO A 43 16.33 18.20 -6.49
C PRO A 43 16.48 16.77 -7.04
N ASP A 44 17.64 16.47 -7.65
CA ASP A 44 17.92 15.23 -8.37
C ASP A 44 18.61 14.15 -7.51
N SER A 45 18.45 14.21 -6.18
CA SER A 45 19.11 13.29 -5.26
C SER A 45 18.13 12.68 -4.26
N ILE A 46 18.51 11.51 -3.73
CA ILE A 46 17.93 10.96 -2.51
C ILE A 46 18.47 11.80 -1.34
N ARG A 47 17.56 12.47 -0.64
CA ARG A 47 17.87 13.36 0.49
C ARG A 47 17.91 12.54 1.77
N LEU A 48 19.06 12.45 2.42
CA LEU A 48 19.22 11.72 3.67
C LEU A 48 19.20 12.69 4.85
N PHE A 49 18.34 12.43 5.83
CA PHE A 49 18.19 13.24 7.03
C PHE A 49 18.46 12.41 8.28
N SER A 50 19.50 12.79 9.04
CA SER A 50 19.92 12.13 10.29
C SER A 50 19.14 12.61 11.53
N LYS A 51 18.28 13.62 11.37
CA LYS A 51 17.42 14.19 12.43
C LYS A 51 16.01 14.36 11.87
N PRO A 52 15.27 13.26 11.68
CA PRO A 52 13.93 13.32 11.09
C PRO A 52 12.95 14.02 12.05
N SER A 53 11.98 14.73 11.48
CA SER A 53 10.87 15.30 12.24
C SER A 53 9.55 15.14 11.47
N PRO A 54 8.40 15.12 12.17
CA PRO A 54 7.10 15.05 11.53
C PRO A 54 6.82 16.25 10.59
N GLU A 55 7.30 17.44 10.93
CA GLU A 55 7.11 18.65 10.12
C GLU A 55 7.85 18.56 8.79
N LEU A 56 9.11 18.12 8.83
CA LEU A 56 9.91 17.85 7.64
C LEU A 56 9.21 16.82 6.75
N THR A 57 8.67 15.77 7.35
CA THR A 57 7.99 14.69 6.65
C THR A 57 6.78 15.21 5.89
N LYS A 58 5.95 16.03 6.55
CA LYS A 58 4.79 16.65 5.91
C LYS A 58 5.21 17.56 4.75
N GLU A 59 6.26 18.37 4.95
CA GLU A 59 6.78 19.23 3.88
C GLU A 59 7.29 18.40 2.68
N LEU A 60 7.99 17.29 2.90
CA LEU A 60 8.44 16.40 1.83
C LEU A 60 7.25 15.85 1.02
N LEU A 61 6.20 15.39 1.70
CA LEU A 61 5.00 14.87 1.05
C LEU A 61 4.23 15.96 0.28
N ASP A 62 4.14 17.18 0.82
CA ASP A 62 3.55 18.33 0.12
C ASP A 62 4.29 18.65 -1.20
N TRP A 63 5.59 18.38 -1.24
CA TRP A 63 6.43 18.47 -2.44
C TRP A 63 6.47 17.19 -3.28
N SER A 64 5.58 16.22 -3.00
CA SER A 64 5.50 14.93 -3.68
C SER A 64 6.80 14.10 -3.60
N ILE A 65 7.57 14.27 -2.52
CA ILE A 65 8.78 13.50 -2.22
C ILE A 65 8.42 12.45 -1.20
N GLU A 66 8.30 11.20 -1.64
CA GLU A 66 8.00 10.07 -0.76
C GLU A 66 9.17 9.79 0.20
N PRO A 67 8.96 9.83 1.53
CA PRO A 67 9.99 9.51 2.52
C PRO A 67 9.97 8.02 2.90
N ILE A 68 11.15 7.46 3.20
CA ILE A 68 11.30 6.18 3.89
C ILE A 68 11.92 6.38 5.27
N LEU A 69 11.27 5.84 6.30
CA LEU A 69 11.84 5.74 7.64
C LEU A 69 12.83 4.58 7.67
N CYS A 70 14.03 4.83 8.18
CA CYS A 70 15.09 3.83 8.26
C CYS A 70 15.61 3.71 9.70
N GLY A 71 15.50 2.52 10.27
CA GLY A 71 15.90 2.23 11.65
C GLY A 71 14.72 1.94 12.57
N LYS A 72 14.99 1.96 13.88
CA LYS A 72 14.00 1.63 14.91
C LYS A 72 13.32 2.90 15.42
N PHE A 73 12.02 2.97 15.24
CA PHE A 73 11.16 4.04 15.77
C PHE A 73 10.25 3.48 16.87
N SER A 74 9.97 4.29 17.89
CA SER A 74 9.01 3.95 18.95
C SER A 74 7.58 3.85 18.39
N GLN A 75 6.67 3.27 19.17
CA GLN A 75 5.27 3.17 18.73
C GLN A 75 4.62 4.55 18.62
N GLU A 76 4.95 5.47 19.53
CA GLU A 76 4.48 6.85 19.48
C GLU A 76 4.98 7.55 18.22
N GLU A 77 6.27 7.41 17.89
CA GLU A 77 6.83 7.97 16.66
C GLU A 77 6.16 7.42 15.42
N LYS A 78 5.91 6.10 15.38
CA LYS A 78 5.17 5.45 14.29
C LYS A 78 3.78 6.07 14.12
N VAL A 79 3.02 6.25 15.20
CA VAL A 79 1.70 6.92 15.15
C VAL A 79 1.82 8.31 14.53
N TYR A 80 2.81 9.11 14.96
CA TYR A 80 3.03 10.46 14.42
C TYR A 80 3.35 10.44 12.93
N TYR A 81 4.31 9.62 12.48
CA TYR A 81 4.68 9.54 11.07
C TYR A 81 3.54 8.99 10.20
N GLN A 82 2.77 8.01 10.69
CA GLN A 82 1.61 7.50 9.96
C GLN A 82 0.54 8.58 9.81
N SER A 83 0.29 9.35 10.86
CA SER A 83 -0.65 10.49 10.81
C SER A 83 -0.19 11.61 9.88
N ALA A 84 1.12 11.73 9.65
CA ALA A 84 1.71 12.64 8.67
C ALA A 84 1.64 12.12 7.23
N GLY A 85 1.22 10.86 7.01
CA GLY A 85 1.08 10.24 5.69
C GLY A 85 2.28 9.39 5.23
N VAL A 86 3.20 9.03 6.14
CA VAL A 86 4.32 8.14 5.79
C VAL A 86 3.84 6.72 5.64
N SER A 87 4.24 6.09 4.54
CA SER A 87 3.93 4.69 4.26
C SER A 87 5.10 3.74 4.55
N LEU A 88 6.33 4.17 4.27
CA LEU A 88 7.48 3.28 4.15
C LEU A 88 8.30 3.26 5.45
N LEU A 89 8.45 2.07 6.04
CA LEU A 89 9.37 1.82 7.16
C LEU A 89 10.27 0.63 6.85
N TRP A 90 11.57 0.84 6.92
CA TRP A 90 12.55 -0.24 6.93
C TRP A 90 13.24 -0.29 8.30
N ASP A 91 12.83 -1.26 9.12
CA ASP A 91 13.31 -1.48 10.49
C ASP A 91 14.15 -2.76 10.64
N LYS A 92 14.58 -3.34 9.50
CA LYS A 92 15.38 -4.56 9.47
C LYS A 92 16.81 -4.32 9.97
N PRO A 93 17.48 -5.35 10.50
CA PRO A 93 18.89 -5.26 10.86
C PRO A 93 19.75 -4.92 9.63
N PHE A 94 20.81 -4.13 9.82
CA PHE A 94 21.71 -3.73 8.73
C PHE A 94 22.47 -4.88 8.05
N SER A 95 22.60 -6.02 8.73
CA SER A 95 23.05 -7.27 8.10
C SER A 95 22.16 -7.72 6.91
N GLN A 96 20.95 -7.18 6.81
CA GLN A 96 19.98 -7.43 5.74
C GLN A 96 19.83 -6.22 4.80
N ILE A 97 20.85 -5.37 4.66
CA ILE A 97 20.81 -4.19 3.77
C ILE A 97 20.46 -4.55 2.31
N ASN A 98 20.78 -5.77 1.88
CA ASN A 98 20.37 -6.32 0.58
C ASN A 98 18.84 -6.38 0.41
N SER A 99 18.08 -6.44 1.50
CA SER A 99 16.61 -6.40 1.49
C SER A 99 16.03 -4.99 1.36
N PHE A 100 16.86 -3.95 1.31
CA PHE A 100 16.41 -2.56 1.23
C PHE A 100 15.95 -2.23 -0.21
N PRO A 101 14.63 -2.01 -0.43
CA PRO A 101 14.08 -1.89 -1.78
C PRO A 101 14.21 -0.47 -2.32
N ILE A 102 15.05 -0.27 -3.33
CA ILE A 102 15.35 1.07 -3.89
C ILE A 102 14.40 1.44 -5.04
N HIS A 103 14.04 0.48 -5.89
CA HIS A 103 13.27 0.74 -7.12
C HIS A 103 11.84 0.21 -7.04
N LYS A 104 10.93 0.80 -7.80
CA LYS A 104 9.60 0.22 -8.02
C LYS A 104 9.72 -1.07 -8.85
N LEU A 105 8.79 -2.01 -8.66
CA LEU A 105 8.68 -3.15 -9.56
C LEU A 105 8.22 -2.71 -10.96
N PRO A 106 8.52 -3.51 -12.01
CA PRO A 106 8.05 -3.23 -13.37
C PRO A 106 6.54 -3.00 -13.43
N GLU A 107 6.13 -2.06 -14.28
CA GLU A 107 4.73 -1.66 -14.40
C GLU A 107 3.84 -2.84 -14.86
N LYS A 108 2.72 -3.00 -14.18
CA LYS A 108 1.67 -3.99 -14.45
C LYS A 108 0.49 -3.30 -15.10
N LYS A 109 -0.22 -4.04 -15.96
CA LYS A 109 -1.42 -3.54 -16.66
C LYS A 109 -2.68 -3.48 -15.79
N LEU A 110 -2.57 -3.83 -14.50
CA LEU A 110 -3.70 -3.83 -13.57
C LEU A 110 -3.83 -2.45 -12.92
N THR A 111 -5.06 -1.93 -12.99
CA THR A 111 -5.43 -0.59 -12.56
C THR A 111 -6.32 -0.66 -11.32
N TRP A 112 -5.91 0.07 -10.30
CA TRP A 112 -6.61 0.26 -9.04
C TRP A 112 -7.16 1.67 -8.95
N ILE A 113 -8.37 1.79 -8.41
CA ILE A 113 -8.95 3.07 -8.03
C ILE A 113 -9.26 3.04 -6.54
N VAL A 114 -8.87 4.09 -5.81
CA VAL A 114 -9.05 4.20 -4.36
C VAL A 114 -9.88 5.44 -4.06
N CYS A 115 -10.95 5.29 -3.28
CA CYS A 115 -11.81 6.39 -2.87
C CYS A 115 -12.31 6.12 -1.44
N THR A 116 -11.57 6.58 -0.43
CA THR A 116 -11.95 6.41 0.98
C THR A 116 -12.33 7.71 1.69
N LYS A 117 -12.13 8.86 1.03
CA LYS A 117 -12.19 10.21 1.62
C LYS A 117 -11.18 10.44 2.77
N ASN A 118 -10.21 9.56 2.93
CA ASN A 118 -9.08 9.77 3.83
C ASN A 118 -7.79 9.90 2.98
N PRO A 119 -7.29 11.14 2.77
CA PRO A 119 -6.16 11.39 1.88
C PRO A 119 -4.89 10.61 2.25
N ASN A 120 -4.57 10.51 3.54
CA ASN A 120 -3.37 9.80 4.00
C ASN A 120 -3.51 8.29 3.77
N PHE A 121 -4.68 7.74 4.03
CA PHE A 121 -4.94 6.33 3.80
C PHE A 121 -4.96 5.98 2.30
N ASP A 122 -5.59 6.81 1.48
CA ASP A 122 -5.58 6.71 0.02
C ASP A 122 -4.15 6.78 -0.53
N GLN A 123 -3.33 7.71 -0.02
CA GLN A 123 -1.92 7.83 -0.37
C GLN A 123 -1.14 6.58 0.05
N ASN A 124 -1.35 6.06 1.26
CA ASN A 124 -0.65 4.86 1.72
C ASN A 124 -0.97 3.64 0.85
N ILE A 125 -2.23 3.44 0.48
CA ILE A 125 -2.64 2.38 -0.45
C ILE A 125 -1.99 2.58 -1.82
N SER A 126 -1.99 3.82 -2.32
CA SER A 126 -1.38 4.19 -3.59
C SER A 126 0.13 3.92 -3.61
N THR A 127 0.86 4.33 -2.58
CA THR A 127 2.30 4.07 -2.44
C THR A 127 2.59 2.57 -2.39
N PHE A 128 1.80 1.80 -1.63
CA PHE A 128 1.92 0.34 -1.60
C PHE A 128 1.73 -0.30 -2.97
N LEU A 129 0.60 -0.03 -3.63
CA LEU A 129 0.29 -0.63 -4.92
C LEU A 129 1.28 -0.21 -6.01
N LYS A 130 1.69 1.06 -6.04
CA LYS A 130 2.72 1.56 -6.97
C LYS A 130 4.09 0.94 -6.72
N SER A 131 4.44 0.64 -5.46
CA SER A 131 5.68 -0.07 -5.13
C SER A 131 5.74 -1.46 -5.78
N LEU A 132 4.56 -2.09 -5.96
CA LEU A 132 4.37 -3.38 -6.60
C LEU A 132 4.15 -3.30 -8.13
N GLY A 133 4.28 -2.11 -8.72
CA GLY A 133 4.16 -1.86 -10.16
C GLY A 133 2.73 -1.64 -10.65
N TYR A 134 1.73 -1.55 -9.78
CA TYR A 134 0.34 -1.32 -10.22
C TYR A 134 0.08 0.14 -10.60
N GLN A 135 -0.83 0.34 -11.56
CA GLN A 135 -1.39 1.66 -11.84
C GLN A 135 -2.45 2.00 -10.80
N VAL A 136 -2.36 3.18 -10.19
CA VAL A 136 -3.29 3.59 -9.12
C VAL A 136 -3.80 5.00 -9.34
N PHE A 137 -5.10 5.17 -9.23
CA PHE A 137 -5.77 6.47 -9.21
C PHE A 137 -6.48 6.69 -7.87
N ILE A 138 -6.19 7.82 -7.24
CA ILE A 138 -6.89 8.26 -6.03
C ILE A 138 -8.01 9.21 -6.46
N GLU A 139 -9.21 8.98 -5.94
CA GLU A 139 -10.37 9.83 -6.18
C GLU A 139 -10.92 10.37 -4.87
N VAL A 140 -10.75 11.67 -4.66
CA VAL A 140 -11.19 12.35 -3.42
C VAL A 140 -12.71 12.55 -3.40
N ASN A 141 -13.33 12.66 -4.57
CA ASN A 141 -14.77 12.91 -4.71
C ASN A 141 -15.46 11.75 -5.46
N PRO A 142 -16.57 11.20 -4.92
CA PRO A 142 -17.38 10.20 -5.61
C PRO A 142 -17.82 10.58 -7.03
N GLU A 143 -18.04 11.87 -7.32
CA GLU A 143 -18.39 12.31 -8.68
C GLU A 143 -17.24 12.12 -9.67
N TYR A 144 -16.00 12.37 -9.24
CA TYR A 144 -14.82 12.14 -10.07
C TYR A 144 -14.53 10.65 -10.21
N LEU A 145 -14.79 9.85 -9.17
CA LEU A 145 -14.78 8.39 -9.26
C LEU A 145 -15.70 7.89 -10.39
N ILE A 146 -16.96 8.34 -10.42
CA ILE A 146 -17.91 7.94 -11.47
C ILE A 146 -17.39 8.34 -12.86
N LYS A 147 -16.90 9.57 -13.03
CA LYS A 147 -16.31 10.02 -14.31
C LYS A 147 -15.12 9.16 -14.73
N ARG A 148 -14.22 8.82 -13.81
CA ARG A 148 -13.06 7.97 -14.09
C ARG A 148 -13.47 6.58 -14.53
N LEU A 149 -14.41 5.94 -13.83
CA LEU A 149 -14.89 4.61 -14.17
C LEU A 149 -15.55 4.55 -15.56
N LEU A 150 -16.20 5.65 -15.97
CA LEU A 150 -16.80 5.74 -17.31
C LEU A 150 -15.76 5.88 -18.43
N VAL A 151 -14.62 6.50 -18.17
CA VAL A 151 -13.62 6.83 -19.21
C VAL A 151 -12.43 5.86 -19.24
N GLY A 152 -11.95 5.43 -18.07
CA GLY A 152 -10.71 4.66 -17.94
C GLY A 152 -10.92 3.18 -17.59
N PRO A 153 -9.83 2.38 -17.61
CA PRO A 153 -9.85 1.02 -17.08
C PRO A 153 -9.95 1.03 -15.55
N CYS A 154 -10.67 0.06 -15.00
CA CYS A 154 -10.71 -0.23 -13.58
C CYS A 154 -10.77 -1.74 -13.42
N HIS A 155 -9.79 -2.31 -12.73
CA HIS A 155 -9.79 -3.74 -12.40
C HIS A 155 -10.20 -3.94 -10.94
N PHE A 156 -9.71 -3.05 -10.08
CA PHE A 156 -9.97 -3.07 -8.64
C PHE A 156 -10.39 -1.70 -8.14
N LEU A 157 -11.39 -1.69 -7.26
CA LEU A 157 -11.94 -0.50 -6.64
C LEU A 157 -11.91 -0.64 -5.11
N ILE A 158 -11.32 0.30 -4.40
CA ILE A 158 -11.35 0.35 -2.93
C ILE A 158 -12.26 1.49 -2.50
N LEU A 159 -13.27 1.17 -1.70
CA LEU A 159 -14.28 2.11 -1.22
C LEU A 159 -14.37 2.07 0.31
N ASP A 160 -14.59 3.22 0.92
CA ASP A 160 -14.95 3.30 2.34
C ASP A 160 -16.44 3.62 2.51
N TRP A 161 -17.24 2.60 2.82
CA TRP A 161 -18.68 2.71 2.97
C TRP A 161 -19.12 3.39 4.27
N ASP A 162 -18.21 3.73 5.17
CA ASP A 162 -18.53 4.59 6.31
C ASP A 162 -18.47 6.08 5.97
N ASN A 163 -17.67 6.43 4.97
CA ASN A 163 -17.47 7.81 4.55
C ASN A 163 -18.21 8.15 3.24
N LEU A 164 -18.66 7.14 2.50
CA LEU A 164 -19.40 7.27 1.25
C LEU A 164 -20.91 7.10 1.46
N ASP A 165 -21.70 7.84 0.67
CA ASP A 165 -23.16 7.70 0.68
C ASP A 165 -23.59 6.54 -0.23
N ALA A 166 -23.93 5.41 0.38
CA ALA A 166 -24.40 4.22 -0.33
C ALA A 166 -25.68 4.49 -1.16
N LYS A 167 -26.56 5.38 -0.71
CA LYS A 167 -27.85 5.65 -1.36
C LYS A 167 -27.67 6.22 -2.77
N THR A 168 -26.69 7.11 -2.93
CA THR A 168 -26.41 7.78 -4.21
C THR A 168 -25.40 7.00 -5.04
N LEU A 169 -24.39 6.41 -4.40
CA LEU A 169 -23.27 5.79 -5.10
C LEU A 169 -23.58 4.38 -5.62
N VAL A 170 -24.31 3.56 -4.86
CA VAL A 170 -24.59 2.16 -5.25
C VAL A 170 -25.34 2.07 -6.58
N PRO A 171 -26.44 2.81 -6.84
CA PRO A 171 -27.13 2.74 -8.12
C PRO A 171 -26.23 3.08 -9.31
N SER A 172 -25.37 4.10 -9.14
CA SER A 172 -24.43 4.56 -10.16
C SER A 172 -23.35 3.52 -10.44
N LEU A 173 -22.75 2.95 -9.39
CA LEU A 173 -21.74 1.90 -9.52
C LEU A 173 -22.32 0.60 -10.08
N GLN A 174 -23.55 0.23 -9.72
CA GLN A 174 -24.19 -0.96 -10.26
C GLN A 174 -24.40 -0.85 -11.78
N LYS A 175 -24.81 0.33 -12.26
CA LYS A 175 -24.95 0.59 -13.70
C LYS A 175 -23.61 0.41 -14.41
N ILE A 176 -22.55 1.02 -13.89
CA ILE A 176 -21.21 0.94 -14.47
C ILE A 176 -20.69 -0.50 -14.44
N LYS A 177 -20.82 -1.21 -13.32
CA LYS A 177 -20.30 -2.57 -13.14
C LYS A 177 -20.95 -3.59 -14.09
N ARG A 178 -22.21 -3.35 -14.51
CA ARG A 178 -22.88 -4.15 -15.55
C ARG A 178 -22.29 -3.95 -16.93
N GLU A 179 -21.83 -2.74 -17.24
CA GLU A 179 -21.22 -2.39 -18.54
C GLU A 179 -19.72 -2.73 -18.58
N LYS A 180 -19.03 -2.51 -17.46
CA LYS A 180 -17.59 -2.71 -17.27
C LYS A 180 -17.35 -3.42 -15.94
N PRO A 181 -17.15 -4.75 -15.94
CA PRO A 181 -16.92 -5.47 -14.70
C PRO A 181 -15.59 -5.05 -14.05
N PHE A 182 -15.63 -4.84 -12.74
CA PHE A 182 -14.48 -4.61 -11.88
C PHE A 182 -14.73 -5.26 -10.53
N LEU A 183 -13.67 -5.58 -9.79
CA LEU A 183 -13.76 -6.08 -8.42
C LEU A 183 -13.66 -4.91 -7.44
N SER A 184 -14.33 -5.02 -6.31
CA SER A 184 -14.36 -3.99 -5.28
C SER A 184 -14.18 -4.56 -3.87
N LEU A 185 -13.24 -3.95 -3.16
CA LEU A 185 -13.05 -4.11 -1.73
C LEU A 185 -13.74 -2.95 -1.03
N GLY A 186 -14.72 -3.23 -0.18
CA GLY A 186 -15.39 -2.25 0.64
C GLY A 186 -14.84 -2.26 2.06
N ILE A 187 -14.61 -1.09 2.63
CA ILE A 187 -14.27 -0.91 4.03
C ILE A 187 -15.55 -0.54 4.76
N LYS A 188 -15.83 -1.23 5.86
CA LYS A 188 -17.03 -1.00 6.66
C LYS A 188 -16.76 -1.31 8.13
N ASP A 189 -17.13 -0.39 9.01
CA ASP A 189 -17.23 -0.67 10.44
C ASP A 189 -18.52 -1.46 10.71
N PHE A 190 -18.33 -2.71 11.16
CA PHE A 190 -19.43 -3.62 11.45
C PHE A 190 -20.14 -3.31 12.77
N ASP A 191 -19.55 -2.47 13.62
CA ASP A 191 -20.12 -2.08 14.91
C ASP A 191 -20.99 -0.81 14.80
N LYS A 192 -21.00 -0.13 13.64
CA LYS A 192 -21.82 1.07 13.42
C LYS A 192 -23.29 0.74 13.14
N GLU A 193 -24.18 1.56 13.72
CA GLU A 193 -25.64 1.42 13.62
C GLU A 193 -26.19 1.39 12.18
N HIS A 194 -25.46 1.95 11.20
CA HIS A 194 -25.90 2.04 9.82
C HIS A 194 -25.58 0.81 8.96
N LEU A 195 -24.89 -0.21 9.49
CA LEU A 195 -24.52 -1.42 8.73
C LEU A 195 -25.71 -2.05 8.00
N TYR A 196 -26.81 -2.33 8.70
CA TYR A 196 -28.00 -2.95 8.10
C TYR A 196 -28.63 -2.10 7.01
N ARG A 197 -28.62 -0.77 7.18
CA ARG A 197 -29.14 0.16 6.19
C ARG A 197 -28.29 0.10 4.93
N ASP A 198 -26.98 0.18 5.07
CA ASP A 198 -26.06 0.23 3.95
C ASP A 198 -26.01 -1.12 3.20
N LEU A 199 -26.10 -2.24 3.93
CA LEU A 199 -26.30 -3.58 3.34
C LEU A 199 -27.61 -3.67 2.54
N LYS A 200 -28.73 -3.16 3.08
CA LYS A 200 -30.00 -3.08 2.33
C LYS A 200 -29.92 -2.18 1.11
N MET A 201 -29.07 -1.15 1.15
CA MET A 201 -28.78 -0.29 -0.02
C MET A 201 -27.92 -0.99 -1.07
N GLY A 202 -27.35 -2.16 -0.77
CA GLY A 202 -26.68 -3.02 -1.76
C GLY A 202 -25.17 -2.84 -1.84
N ILE A 203 -24.51 -2.36 -0.78
CA ILE A 203 -23.03 -2.25 -0.78
C ILE A 203 -22.34 -3.60 -1.05
N SER A 204 -22.94 -4.73 -0.64
CA SER A 204 -22.43 -6.09 -0.90
C SER A 204 -22.58 -6.56 -2.35
N VAL A 205 -23.42 -5.87 -3.15
CA VAL A 205 -23.52 -6.12 -4.59
C VAL A 205 -22.38 -5.41 -5.33
N ILE A 206 -21.94 -4.28 -4.79
CA ILE A 206 -20.79 -3.53 -5.32
C ILE A 206 -19.49 -4.16 -4.87
N SER A 207 -19.31 -4.33 -3.57
CA SER A 207 -18.08 -4.86 -2.96
C SER A 207 -18.20 -6.36 -2.71
N GLU A 208 -17.39 -7.14 -3.41
CA GLU A 208 -17.29 -8.59 -3.25
C GLU A 208 -16.83 -8.97 -1.84
N VAL A 209 -16.03 -8.11 -1.23
CA VAL A 209 -15.54 -8.31 0.13
C VAL A 209 -15.72 -7.02 0.91
N LEU A 210 -16.22 -7.16 2.14
CA LEU A 210 -16.29 -6.09 3.13
C LEU A 210 -15.28 -6.41 4.24
N VAL A 211 -14.42 -5.44 4.58
CA VAL A 211 -13.41 -5.58 5.64
C VAL A 211 -13.52 -4.44 6.65
N GLY A 212 -13.22 -4.74 7.91
CA GLY A 212 -13.09 -3.73 8.94
C GLY A 212 -11.81 -2.93 8.78
N MET A 213 -11.82 -1.64 9.13
CA MET A 213 -10.64 -0.77 9.00
C MET A 213 -9.43 -1.30 9.79
N LYS A 214 -9.66 -1.88 10.98
CA LYS A 214 -8.61 -2.48 11.82
C LYS A 214 -7.89 -3.65 11.16
N GLU A 215 -8.63 -4.44 10.37
CA GLU A 215 -8.10 -5.64 9.72
C GLU A 215 -7.59 -5.35 8.30
N PHE A 216 -7.95 -4.20 7.74
CA PHE A 216 -7.68 -3.85 6.35
C PHE A 216 -6.24 -4.09 5.95
N TRP A 217 -5.26 -3.50 6.66
CA TRP A 217 -3.85 -3.62 6.28
C TRP A 217 -3.35 -5.06 6.37
N ASN A 218 -3.78 -5.82 7.36
CA ASN A 218 -3.40 -7.23 7.49
C ASN A 218 -3.92 -8.04 6.29
N ILE A 219 -5.22 -7.96 6.01
CA ILE A 219 -5.83 -8.69 4.90
C ILE A 219 -5.24 -8.22 3.57
N PHE A 220 -5.09 -6.91 3.40
CA PHE A 220 -4.65 -6.30 2.15
C PHE A 220 -3.21 -6.68 1.83
N LEU A 221 -2.28 -6.59 2.78
CA LEU A 221 -0.87 -6.95 2.56
C LEU A 221 -0.69 -8.45 2.27
N GLU A 222 -1.41 -9.31 2.99
CA GLU A 222 -1.36 -10.78 2.81
C GLU A 222 -2.05 -11.25 1.51
N SER A 223 -2.74 -10.36 0.80
CA SER A 223 -3.38 -10.65 -0.48
C SER A 223 -2.40 -10.60 -1.66
N PHE A 224 -1.15 -10.16 -1.45
CA PHE A 224 -0.14 -10.02 -2.51
C PHE A 224 0.94 -11.12 -2.42
N PRO A 225 1.47 -11.57 -3.57
CA PRO A 225 1.14 -11.15 -4.94
C PRO A 225 -0.23 -11.66 -5.45
N LEU A 226 -0.87 -10.88 -6.33
CA LEU A 226 -2.12 -11.24 -7.00
C LEU A 226 -1.81 -12.20 -8.16
N SER A 227 -1.89 -13.51 -7.97
CA SER A 227 -1.52 -14.45 -9.04
C SER A 227 -1.96 -15.89 -8.81
N GLU A 228 -2.51 -16.51 -9.86
CA GLU A 228 -2.65 -17.97 -10.02
C GLU A 228 -1.37 -18.65 -10.55
N GLU A 229 -0.40 -17.88 -11.08
CA GLU A 229 0.83 -18.41 -11.70
C GLU A 229 1.79 -19.14 -10.74
N PHE A 230 1.50 -19.20 -9.44
CA PHE A 230 2.38 -19.79 -8.42
C PHE A 230 1.76 -20.98 -7.68
N ALA A 231 0.68 -21.57 -8.19
CA ALA A 231 0.14 -22.82 -7.65
C ALA A 231 1.12 -24.01 -7.74
N GLU A 232 2.28 -23.86 -8.37
CA GLU A 232 3.21 -24.97 -8.65
C GLU A 232 4.62 -24.86 -8.05
N ILE A 233 4.89 -24.01 -7.06
CA ILE A 233 6.19 -24.09 -6.36
C ILE A 233 6.03 -24.55 -4.91
N LYS A 234 6.02 -25.88 -4.77
CA LYS A 234 6.19 -26.60 -3.51
C LYS A 234 7.64 -26.47 -3.02
N GLN A 235 7.91 -25.58 -2.07
CA GLN A 235 9.11 -25.66 -1.24
C GLN A 235 8.72 -25.40 0.22
N TRP A 236 9.13 -26.30 1.12
CA TRP A 236 8.55 -26.51 2.44
C TRP A 236 9.51 -26.13 3.57
N LYS A 237 9.00 -25.46 4.62
CA LYS A 237 9.26 -25.79 6.04
C LYS A 237 8.16 -25.21 6.94
N GLU A 238 7.93 -25.84 8.09
CA GLU A 238 6.67 -25.76 8.83
C GLU A 238 6.70 -24.75 9.98
N SER A 239 5.88 -23.72 9.82
CA SER A 239 5.20 -23.06 10.94
C SER A 239 3.80 -22.69 10.44
N SER A 240 2.76 -23.20 11.10
CA SER A 240 1.36 -23.00 10.73
C SER A 240 0.76 -21.86 11.54
N TYR A 241 0.29 -20.82 10.88
CA TYR A 241 -0.64 -19.86 11.48
C TYR A 241 -1.78 -19.57 10.51
N ALA A 242 -2.98 -19.43 11.05
CA ALA A 242 -4.16 -19.07 10.27
C ALA A 242 -4.06 -17.60 9.87
N ILE A 243 -4.26 -17.32 8.58
CA ILE A 243 -4.38 -15.96 8.05
C ILE A 243 -5.64 -15.83 7.22
N THR A 244 -6.09 -14.58 7.12
CA THR A 244 -7.21 -14.18 6.27
C THR A 244 -6.66 -13.33 5.13
N LYS A 245 -6.91 -13.72 3.88
CA LYS A 245 -6.47 -12.98 2.68
C LYS A 245 -7.56 -12.90 1.62
N LEU A 246 -7.43 -11.98 0.68
CA LEU A 246 -8.25 -11.95 -0.53
C LEU A 246 -7.67 -12.92 -1.56
N SER A 247 -8.49 -13.86 -2.00
CA SER A 247 -8.20 -14.74 -3.12
C SER A 247 -8.87 -14.20 -4.37
N PHE A 248 -8.13 -14.18 -5.48
CA PHE A 248 -8.58 -13.68 -6.77
C PHE A 248 -8.58 -14.81 -7.79
N SER A 249 -9.61 -14.90 -8.63
CA SER A 249 -9.60 -15.78 -9.80
C SER A 249 -9.45 -14.95 -11.07
N PHE A 250 -8.73 -15.46 -12.08
CA PHE A 250 -8.45 -14.72 -13.30
C PHE A 250 -8.96 -15.43 -14.56
N GLN A 251 -9.58 -14.68 -15.47
CA GLN A 251 -9.79 -15.11 -16.85
C GLN A 251 -8.50 -14.87 -17.64
N GLU A 252 -8.09 -15.90 -18.39
CA GLU A 252 -6.88 -15.87 -19.24
C GLU A 252 -5.61 -15.41 -18.49
N LYS A 253 -5.53 -15.65 -17.18
CA LYS A 253 -4.43 -15.26 -16.28
C LYS A 253 -4.14 -13.75 -16.22
N ARG A 254 -5.01 -12.90 -16.77
CA ARG A 254 -4.76 -11.45 -16.89
C ARG A 254 -5.90 -10.59 -16.37
N ILE A 255 -7.14 -11.06 -16.48
CA ILE A 255 -8.32 -10.28 -16.12
C ILE A 255 -8.91 -10.88 -14.85
N PRO A 256 -8.90 -10.18 -13.71
CA PRO A 256 -9.48 -10.71 -12.48
C PRO A 256 -11.01 -10.72 -12.60
N VAL A 257 -11.62 -11.87 -12.35
CA VAL A 257 -13.08 -12.11 -12.52
C VAL A 257 -13.82 -12.37 -11.22
N SER A 258 -13.13 -12.77 -10.15
CA SER A 258 -13.74 -12.88 -8.83
C SER A 258 -12.74 -12.57 -7.73
N MET A 259 -13.25 -12.09 -6.59
CA MET A 259 -12.51 -11.88 -5.35
C MET A 259 -13.33 -12.46 -4.20
N LYS A 260 -12.69 -13.18 -3.29
CA LYS A 260 -13.32 -13.68 -2.07
C LYS A 260 -12.34 -13.62 -0.91
N GLN A 261 -12.84 -13.36 0.29
CA GLN A 261 -12.06 -13.53 1.51
C GLN A 261 -11.95 -15.03 1.81
N THR A 262 -10.73 -15.49 2.05
CA THR A 262 -10.43 -16.89 2.35
C THR A 262 -9.55 -16.99 3.57
N GLU A 263 -9.90 -17.88 4.49
CA GLU A 263 -8.99 -18.34 5.52
C GLU A 263 -8.02 -19.35 4.92
N THR A 264 -6.73 -19.16 5.17
CA THR A 264 -5.67 -20.07 4.71
C THR A 264 -4.66 -20.21 5.82
N THR A 265 -4.17 -21.42 6.04
CA THR A 265 -2.99 -21.63 6.87
C THR A 265 -1.77 -21.34 6.02
N ILE A 266 -1.02 -20.27 6.32
CA ILE A 266 0.29 -20.08 5.68
C ILE A 266 1.23 -21.10 6.29
N LEU A 267 1.86 -21.88 5.40
CA LEU A 267 3.07 -22.64 5.69
C LEU A 267 4.24 -21.77 5.23
N LYS A 268 5.07 -21.31 6.17
CA LYS A 268 6.13 -20.34 5.91
C LYS A 268 7.32 -20.98 5.17
N ALA A 269 7.39 -20.78 3.85
CA ALA A 269 8.57 -21.07 3.03
C ALA A 269 9.43 -19.80 2.86
N ASN A 270 10.75 -19.92 2.84
CA ASN A 270 11.61 -18.84 2.35
C ASN A 270 11.24 -18.58 0.87
N PRO A 271 10.76 -17.37 0.51
CA PRO A 271 10.13 -17.17 -0.78
C PRO A 271 11.16 -17.02 -1.90
N ILE A 272 10.83 -17.59 -3.06
CA ILE A 272 11.47 -17.37 -4.39
C ILE A 272 11.30 -15.91 -4.87
N GLN A 273 10.57 -15.08 -4.12
CA GLN A 273 10.23 -13.70 -4.43
C GLN A 273 10.69 -12.75 -3.31
N GLU A 274 12.00 -12.74 -3.02
CA GLU A 274 12.60 -11.87 -2.01
C GLU A 274 12.14 -10.41 -2.18
N ASP A 275 12.10 -9.90 -3.41
CA ASP A 275 11.74 -8.51 -3.70
C ASP A 275 10.29 -8.11 -3.36
N HIS A 276 9.33 -9.02 -3.55
CA HIS A 276 7.92 -8.77 -3.20
C HIS A 276 7.76 -8.73 -1.70
N VAL A 277 8.36 -9.69 -1.00
CA VAL A 277 8.27 -9.77 0.46
C VAL A 277 8.96 -8.57 1.11
N HIS A 278 10.15 -8.20 0.64
CA HIS A 278 10.85 -7.03 1.14
C HIS A 278 10.06 -5.73 0.98
N ARG A 279 9.28 -5.60 -0.11
CA ARG A 279 8.38 -4.45 -0.31
C ARG A 279 7.17 -4.50 0.59
N ILE A 280 6.49 -5.64 0.67
CA ILE A 280 5.32 -5.82 1.55
C ILE A 280 5.71 -5.52 3.00
N ASP A 281 6.89 -5.97 3.43
CA ASP A 281 7.42 -5.74 4.77
C ASP A 281 7.52 -4.24 5.11
N LEU A 282 7.77 -3.35 4.14
CA LEU A 282 7.84 -1.90 4.38
C LEU A 282 6.54 -1.30 4.92
N PHE A 283 5.41 -1.96 4.67
CA PHE A 283 4.07 -1.46 5.00
C PHE A 283 3.44 -2.23 6.16
N ARG A 284 4.05 -3.33 6.62
CA ARG A 284 3.49 -4.17 7.70
C ARG A 284 3.23 -3.38 8.98
N TRP A 285 4.05 -2.39 9.26
CA TRP A 285 3.88 -1.53 10.44
C TRP A 285 2.55 -0.75 10.44
N LEU A 286 1.93 -0.48 9.29
CA LEU A 286 0.62 0.19 9.20
C LEU A 286 -0.50 -0.62 9.87
N SER A 287 -0.37 -1.94 9.92
CA SER A 287 -1.29 -2.82 10.65
C SER A 287 -1.15 -2.71 12.17
N SER A 288 0.07 -2.47 12.66
CA SER A 288 0.39 -2.45 14.09
C SER A 288 -0.05 -1.17 14.80
N VAL A 289 -0.30 -0.11 14.05
CA VAL A 289 -0.73 1.20 14.58
C VAL A 289 -2.26 1.33 14.59
N SER A 290 -2.97 0.45 13.87
CA SER A 290 -4.43 0.47 13.76
C SER A 290 -5.17 -0.25 14.91
N ASN A 291 -4.43 -0.73 15.92
CA ASN A 291 -4.93 -1.48 17.07
C ASN A 291 -5.00 -0.62 18.33
#